data_AF-A0A099I5Y4-F1
#
_entry.id   AF-A0A099I5Y4-F1
#
_cell.length_a   1.000
_cell.length_b   1.000
_cell.length_c   1.000
_cell.angle_alpha   90.00
_cell.angle_beta   90.00
_cell.angle_gamma   90.00
#
_symmetry.space_group_name_H-M   'P 1'
#
loop_
_entity.id
_entity.type
_entity.pdbx_description
1 polymer ?
#
loop_
_entity_poly.entity_id
_entity_poly.type
_entity_poly.pdbx_seq_one_letter_code
_entity_poly.pdbx_strand_id
1 'polypeptide(L)'
;MDDVKRLGTPLLIIVLSAFLTKLVETWLKGGFVHTLLIIIMVASLFMFGVSLNRKKRSNAVFRKVVAIVIVLLLLFMQLGYLDLAIVNRWFAYLGMGSFYINMLYIFCGYLFVD
;
A
#
# COMPACT_ATOMS: atom_id res chain seq x y z
N MET A 1 -4.47 -0.75 -29.05
CA MET A 1 -4.72 0.54 -28.36
C MET A 1 -5.28 0.35 -26.94
N ASP A 2 -5.65 -0.87 -26.55
CA ASP A 2 -6.18 -1.19 -25.21
C ASP A 2 -5.10 -1.36 -24.13
N ASP A 3 -3.88 -1.74 -24.47
CA ASP A 3 -2.80 -1.88 -23.48
C ASP A 3 -2.33 -0.54 -22.88
N VAL A 4 -2.40 0.56 -23.65
CA VAL A 4 -2.09 1.91 -23.16
C VAL A 4 -3.15 2.39 -22.16
N LYS A 5 -4.44 2.08 -22.39
CA LYS A 5 -5.52 2.33 -21.42
C LYS A 5 -5.39 1.46 -20.16
N ARG A 6 -4.80 0.28 -20.28
CA ARG A 6 -4.56 -0.68 -19.19
C ARG A 6 -3.38 -0.28 -18.29
N LEU A 7 -2.39 0.41 -18.84
CA LEU A 7 -1.27 1.04 -18.12
C LEU A 7 -1.57 2.46 -17.63
N GLY A 8 -2.55 3.15 -18.22
CA GLY A 8 -2.90 4.52 -17.85
C GLY A 8 -3.45 4.66 -16.42
N THR A 9 -4.20 3.67 -15.92
CA THR A 9 -4.75 3.73 -14.56
C THR A 9 -3.72 3.58 -13.44
N PRO A 10 -2.76 2.63 -13.48
CA PRO A 10 -1.68 2.60 -12.50
C PRO A 10 -0.80 3.86 -12.56
N LEU A 11 -0.56 4.40 -13.76
CA LEU A 11 0.24 5.61 -13.94
C LEU A 11 -0.48 6.86 -13.39
N LEU A 12 -1.79 6.97 -13.59
CA LEU A 12 -2.62 8.02 -12.95
C LEU A 12 -2.56 7.93 -11.42
N ILE A 13 -2.62 6.72 -10.85
CA ILE A 13 -2.53 6.54 -9.39
C ILE A 13 -1.18 7.05 -8.86
N ILE A 14 -0.08 6.78 -9.57
CA ILE A 14 1.27 7.27 -9.20
C ILE A 14 1.35 8.80 -9.27
N VAL A 15 0.86 9.40 -10.35
CA VAL A 15 0.91 10.86 -10.53
C VAL A 15 0.04 11.55 -9.48
N LEU A 16 -1.15 11.01 -9.22
CA LEU A 16 -2.10 11.55 -8.25
C LEU A 16 -1.58 11.41 -6.81
N SER A 17 -0.97 10.27 -6.48
CA SER A 17 -0.37 10.06 -5.16
C SER A 17 0.85 10.95 -4.94
N ALA A 18 1.73 11.11 -5.93
CA ALA A 18 2.86 12.03 -5.85
C ALA A 18 2.39 13.48 -5.65
N PHE A 19 1.33 13.89 -6.35
CA PHE A 19 0.73 15.22 -6.18
C PHE A 19 0.13 15.41 -4.78
N LEU A 20 -0.63 14.43 -4.28
CA LEU A 20 -1.17 14.43 -2.91
C LEU A 20 -0.09 14.52 -1.84
N THR A 21 0.96 13.71 -1.96
CA THR A 21 2.13 13.75 -1.08
C THR A 21 2.74 15.15 -1.07
N LYS A 22 2.93 15.76 -2.25
CA LYS A 22 3.53 17.09 -2.31
C LYS A 22 2.64 18.18 -1.75
N LEU A 23 1.33 18.04 -1.91
CA LEU A 23 0.34 18.96 -1.35
C LEU A 23 0.34 18.87 0.19
N VAL A 24 0.40 17.66 0.76
CA VAL A 24 0.49 17.44 2.21
C VAL A 24 1.79 18.01 2.77
N GLU A 25 2.94 17.76 2.14
CA GLU A 25 4.22 18.34 2.58
C GLU A 25 4.24 19.88 2.54
N THR A 26 3.59 20.47 1.53
CA THR A 26 3.66 21.92 1.29
C THR A 26 2.73 22.68 2.23
N TRP A 27 1.53 22.15 2.47
CA TRP A 27 0.46 22.86 3.18
C TRP A 27 0.29 22.44 4.63
N LEU A 28 0.65 21.19 5.00
CA LEU A 28 0.57 20.74 6.38
C LEU A 28 1.95 20.76 7.04
N LYS A 29 2.03 21.42 8.20
CA LYS A 29 3.21 21.43 9.07
C LYS A 29 2.78 21.00 10.46
N GLY A 30 3.39 19.93 10.98
CA GLY A 30 3.09 19.37 12.31
C GLY A 30 3.48 17.90 12.45
N GLY A 31 3.40 17.36 13.67
CA GLY A 31 3.79 15.97 13.96
C GLY A 31 2.92 14.89 13.27
N PHE A 32 1.71 15.26 12.83
CA PHE A 32 0.79 14.34 12.14
C PHE A 32 1.08 14.16 10.65
N VAL A 33 1.95 15.02 10.07
CA VAL A 33 2.28 14.97 8.64
C VAL A 33 2.92 13.64 8.27
N HIS A 34 3.84 13.14 9.10
CA HIS A 34 4.50 11.86 8.89
C HIS A 34 3.49 10.70 8.84
N THR A 35 2.54 10.69 9.77
CA THR A 35 1.46 9.70 9.83
C THR A 35 0.58 9.74 8.58
N LEU A 36 0.18 10.94 8.14
CA LEU A 36 -0.62 11.13 6.94
C LEU A 36 0.12 10.68 5.67
N LEU A 37 1.41 10.98 5.57
CA LEU A 37 2.24 10.55 4.44
C LEU A 37 2.33 9.02 4.35
N ILE A 38 2.49 8.33 5.48
CA ILE A 38 2.47 6.85 5.49
C ILE A 38 1.11 6.33 5.02
N ILE A 39 0.00 6.88 5.53
CA ILE A 39 -1.34 6.45 5.12
C ILE A 39 -1.55 6.65 3.62
N ILE A 40 -1.16 7.81 3.08
CA ILE A 40 -1.24 8.11 1.64
C ILE A 40 -0.37 7.14 0.83
N MET A 41 0.84 6.85 1.30
CA MET A 41 1.75 5.91 0.66
C MET A 41 1.12 4.51 0.60
N VAL A 42 0.66 3.98 1.73
CA VAL A 42 0.02 2.65 1.81
C VAL A 42 -1.23 2.58 0.95
N ALA A 43 -2.10 3.60 1.01
CA ALA A 43 -3.31 3.66 0.20
C ALA A 43 -3.01 3.69 -1.30
N SER A 44 -1.98 4.44 -1.71
CA SER A 44 -1.57 4.51 -3.12
C SER A 44 -0.98 3.20 -3.62
N LEU A 45 -0.12 2.55 -2.84
CA LEU A 45 0.47 1.24 -3.17
C LEU A 45 -0.60 0.15 -3.25
N PHE A 46 -1.58 0.18 -2.34
CA PHE A 46 -2.70 -0.74 -2.36
C PHE A 46 -3.60 -0.52 -3.57
N MET A 47 -3.99 0.73 -3.87
CA MET A 47 -4.77 1.05 -5.08
C MET A 47 -4.02 0.69 -6.37
N PHE A 48 -2.70 0.88 -6.39
CA PHE A 48 -1.85 0.46 -7.49
C PHE A 48 -1.93 -1.06 -7.69
N GLY A 49 -1.79 -1.84 -6.62
CA GLY A 49 -1.97 -3.30 -6.65
C GLY A 49 -3.35 -3.73 -7.16
N VAL A 50 -4.42 -3.08 -6.67
CA VAL A 50 -5.80 -3.30 -7.12
C VAL A 50 -5.96 -3.01 -8.61
N SER A 51 -5.36 -1.93 -9.12
CA SER A 51 -5.44 -1.58 -10.54
C SER A 51 -4.76 -2.60 -11.46
N LEU A 52 -3.80 -3.38 -10.97
CA LEU A 52 -3.10 -4.40 -11.77
C LEU A 52 -4.01 -5.61 -12.06
N ASN A 53 -4.89 -5.99 -11.13
CA ASN A 53 -5.74 -7.17 -11.27
C ASN A 53 -7.18 -6.81 -11.64
N ARG A 54 -7.39 -6.19 -12.81
CA ARG A 54 -8.73 -5.80 -13.32
C ARG A 54 -9.62 -6.97 -13.80
N LYS A 55 -9.26 -8.24 -13.57
CA LYS A 55 -10.04 -9.41 -14.00
C LYS A 55 -11.33 -9.56 -13.18
N LYS A 56 -12.29 -10.34 -13.72
CA LYS A 56 -13.64 -10.56 -13.16
C LYS A 56 -13.55 -10.88 -11.67
N ARG A 57 -14.27 -10.09 -10.86
CA ARG A 57 -14.39 -10.23 -9.41
C ARG A 57 -14.65 -11.68 -9.03
N SER A 58 -13.66 -12.32 -8.44
CA SER A 58 -13.83 -13.59 -7.73
C SER A 58 -14.57 -13.32 -6.42
N ASN A 59 -15.47 -14.23 -6.04
CA ASN A 59 -16.23 -14.17 -4.78
C ASN A 59 -15.43 -14.70 -3.58
N ALA A 60 -14.10 -14.79 -3.68
CA ALA A 60 -13.23 -15.21 -2.59
C ALA A 60 -13.12 -14.13 -1.49
N VAL A 61 -14.17 -13.96 -0.69
CA VAL A 61 -14.23 -13.00 0.43
C VAL A 61 -13.08 -13.22 1.43
N PHE A 62 -12.70 -14.47 1.68
CA PHE A 62 -11.60 -14.81 2.59
C PHE A 62 -10.27 -14.15 2.19
N ARG A 63 -9.92 -14.18 0.90
CA ARG A 63 -8.69 -13.57 0.37
C ARG A 63 -8.67 -12.05 0.56
N LYS A 64 -9.84 -11.41 0.41
CA LYS A 64 -10.02 -9.96 0.62
C LYS A 64 -9.84 -9.58 2.07
N VAL A 65 -10.42 -10.35 2.98
CA VAL A 65 -10.27 -10.13 4.43
C VAL A 65 -8.81 -10.31 4.83
N VAL A 66 -8.14 -11.36 4.36
CA VAL A 66 -6.72 -11.60 4.64
C VAL A 66 -5.85 -10.47 4.11
N ALA A 67 -6.07 -9.99 2.88
CA ALA A 67 -5.33 -8.88 2.31
C ALA A 67 -5.48 -7.58 3.13
N ILE A 68 -6.71 -7.25 3.56
CA ILE A 68 -6.97 -6.07 4.40
C ILE A 68 -6.29 -6.21 5.77
N VAL A 69 -6.40 -7.38 6.40
CA VAL A 69 -5.79 -7.63 7.72
C VAL A 69 -4.26 -7.49 7.64
N ILE A 70 -3.62 -8.03 6.60
CA ILE A 70 -2.18 -7.90 6.40
C ILE A 70 -1.78 -6.43 6.18
N VAL A 71 -2.52 -5.69 5.35
CA VAL A 71 -2.25 -4.27 5.07
C VAL A 71 -2.37 -3.44 6.34
N LEU A 72 -3.42 -3.65 7.15
CA LEU A 72 -3.60 -2.97 8.42
C LEU A 72 -2.50 -3.32 9.42
N LEU A 73 -2.14 -4.60 9.53
CA LEU A 73 -1.07 -5.05 10.42
C LEU A 73 0.26 -4.38 10.06
N LEU A 74 0.63 -4.38 8.77
CA LEU A 74 1.84 -3.72 8.28
C LEU A 74 1.79 -2.21 8.51
N LEU A 75 0.63 -1.56 8.28
CA LEU A 75 0.45 -0.13 8.49
C LEU A 75 0.64 0.23 9.98
N PHE A 76 0.01 -0.50 10.90
CA PHE A 76 0.18 -0.26 12.33
C PHE A 76 1.62 -0.52 12.82
N MET A 77 2.32 -1.48 12.23
CA MET A 77 3.76 -1.67 12.47
C MET A 77 4.58 -0.48 11.96
N GLN A 78 4.28 0.02 10.76
CA GLN A 78 5.01 1.15 10.15
C GLN A 78 4.76 2.49 10.88
N LEU A 79 3.58 2.65 11.48
CA LEU A 79 3.28 3.78 12.37
C LEU A 79 3.89 3.63 13.78
N GLY A 80 4.46 2.46 14.12
CA GLY A 80 5.02 2.20 15.44
C GLY A 80 3.97 1.95 16.54
N TYR A 81 2.69 1.76 16.19
CA TYR A 81 1.64 1.43 17.15
C TYR A 81 1.66 -0.04 17.58
N LEU A 82 2.18 -0.93 16.72
CA LEU A 82 2.33 -2.35 17.01
C LEU A 82 3.82 -2.74 16.89
N ASP A 83 4.50 -2.86 18.02
CA ASP A 83 5.86 -3.41 18.06
C ASP A 83 5.81 -4.91 18.39
N LEU A 84 5.50 -5.71 17.36
CA LEU A 84 5.60 -7.16 17.46
C LEU A 84 7.07 -7.54 17.33
N ALA A 85 7.78 -7.60 18.47
CA ALA A 85 9.21 -7.92 18.53
C ALA A 85 9.59 -9.15 17.70
N ILE A 86 8.73 -10.18 17.64
CA ILE A 86 8.92 -11.38 16.80
C ILE A 86 8.93 -11.01 15.32
N VAL A 87 7.91 -10.28 14.86
CA VAL A 87 7.74 -9.91 13.44
C VAL A 87 8.84 -8.94 13.01
N ASN A 88 9.21 -7.99 13.86
CA ASN A 88 10.33 -7.09 13.63
C ASN A 88 11.67 -7.83 13.54
N ARG A 89 11.89 -8.86 14.37
CA ARG A 89 13.08 -9.72 14.27
C ARG A 89 13.12 -10.50 12.96
N TRP A 90 11.99 -11.04 12.52
CA TRP A 90 11.87 -11.73 11.24
C TRP A 90 12.08 -10.78 10.06
N PHE A 91 11.51 -9.58 10.09
CA PHE A 91 11.74 -8.56 9.07
C PHE A 91 13.20 -8.13 9.02
N ALA A 92 13.84 -7.88 10.18
CA ALA A 92 15.25 -7.57 10.26
C ALA A 92 16.14 -8.71 9.76
N TYR A 93 15.80 -9.96 10.11
CA TYR A 93 16.52 -11.16 9.67
C TYR A 93 16.42 -11.38 8.15
N LEU A 94 15.24 -11.13 7.57
CA LEU A 94 15.00 -11.23 6.13
C LEU A 94 15.50 -10.00 5.36
N GLY A 95 16.04 -8.99 6.03
CA GLY A 95 16.44 -7.72 5.39
C GLY A 95 15.27 -6.97 4.76
N MET A 96 14.04 -7.19 5.26
CA MET A 96 12.84 -6.51 4.76
C MET A 96 12.81 -5.05 5.23
N GLY A 97 13.52 -4.21 4.48
CA GLY A 97 13.41 -2.77 4.59
C GLY A 97 12.12 -2.22 3.97
N SER A 98 11.98 -0.90 3.98
CA SER A 98 10.83 -0.16 3.43
C SER A 98 10.45 -0.60 2.01
N PHE A 99 11.42 -0.97 1.17
CA PHE A 99 11.18 -1.46 -0.19
C PHE A 99 10.33 -2.73 -0.26
N TYR A 100 10.63 -3.74 0.56
CA TYR A 100 9.91 -5.02 0.54
C TYR A 100 8.52 -4.90 1.17
N ILE A 101 8.37 -4.04 2.18
CA ILE A 101 7.07 -3.70 2.76
C ILE A 101 6.18 -3.03 1.69
N ASN A 102 6.74 -2.13 0.89
CA ASN A 102 6.02 -1.51 -0.22
C ASN A 102 5.57 -2.52 -1.28
N MET A 103 6.42 -3.49 -1.61
CA MET A 103 6.05 -4.60 -2.51
C MET A 103 4.92 -5.45 -1.93
N LEU A 104 4.92 -5.73 -0.62
CA LEU A 104 3.84 -6.46 0.05
C LEU A 104 2.51 -5.71 -0.03
N TYR A 105 2.49 -4.38 0.09
CA TYR A 105 1.25 -3.61 -0.09
C TYR A 105 0.68 -3.74 -1.51
N ILE A 106 1.54 -3.71 -2.53
CA ILE A 106 1.12 -3.93 -3.93
C ILE A 106 0.58 -5.35 -4.10
N PHE A 107 1.26 -6.35 -3.53
CA PHE A 107 0.81 -7.75 -3.58
C PHE A 107 -0.54 -7.95 -2.89
N CYS A 108 -0.76 -7.33 -1.72
CA CYS A 108 -2.05 -7.38 -1.04
C CYS A 108 -3.15 -6.71 -1.86
N GLY A 109 -2.86 -5.58 -2.52
CA GLY A 109 -3.80 -4.93 -3.44
C GLY A 109 -4.15 -5.82 -4.64
N TYR A 110 -3.18 -6.54 -5.19
CA TYR A 110 -3.39 -7.51 -6.26
C TYR A 110 -4.29 -8.68 -5.81
N LEU A 111 -4.01 -9.24 -4.63
CA LEU A 111 -4.71 -10.37 -4.04
C LEU A 111 -6.15 -10.01 -3.60
N PHE A 112 -6.41 -8.72 -3.33
CA PHE A 112 -7.75 -8.21 -2.99
C PHE A 112 -8.76 -8.31 -4.16
N VAL A 113 -8.29 -8.30 -5.41
CA VAL A 113 -9.21 -8.38 -6.57
C VAL A 113 -9.39 -9.81 -7.09
N ASP A 114 -8.44 -10.71 -6.75
CA ASP A 114 -8.48 -12.16 -7.01
C ASP A 114 -9.46 -12.92 -6.09
#